data_AF-A0A3Q3XIS2-F1
#
_entry.id   AF-A0A3Q3XIS2-F1
#
_cell.length_a   1.000
_cell.length_b   1.000
_cell.length_c   1.000
_cell.angle_alpha   90.00
_cell.angle_beta   90.00
_cell.angle_gamma   90.00
#
_symmetry.space_group_name_H-M   'P 1'
#
loop_
_entity.id
_entity.type
_entity.pdbx_description
1 polymer ?
#
loop_
_entity_poly.entity_id
_entity_poly.type
_entity_poly.pdbx_seq_one_letter_code
_entity_poly.pdbx_strand_id
1 'polypeptide(L)'
;KWLQVQVVHSCGPLSAGQSVRLMYYSAQIPADLVDKLERLALLDFRTKQGLVCLEKAIRHADQLLVVDTSAVEPMDSVLEDRALNLRDDTAMEGDCAEELLRLSKNIVEEYFVAPPGKIVHLISVRTSQEASLPH
;
A
#
# COMPACT_ATOMS: atom_id res chain seq x y z
N LYS A 1 0.64 -13.90 21.93
CA LYS A 1 1.79 -13.53 22.77
C LYS A 1 2.94 -13.19 21.83
N TRP A 2 3.16 -11.91 21.54
CA TRP A 2 4.31 -11.48 20.76
C TRP A 2 5.56 -11.73 21.60
N LEU A 3 6.44 -12.62 21.14
CA LEU A 3 7.67 -12.94 21.84
C LEU A 3 8.54 -11.69 21.89
N GLN A 4 8.92 -11.31 23.11
CA GLN A 4 9.96 -10.32 23.38
C GLN A 4 11.24 -10.81 22.72
N VAL A 5 11.66 -10.17 21.63
CA VAL A 5 13.01 -10.35 21.10
C VAL A 5 13.94 -9.54 22.01
N GLN A 6 14.61 -10.24 22.93
CA GLN A 6 15.70 -9.65 23.70
C GLN A 6 16.86 -9.36 22.74
N VAL A 7 17.21 -8.08 22.61
CA VAL A 7 18.45 -7.68 21.94
C VAL A 7 19.61 -8.05 22.87
N VAL A 8 20.29 -9.15 22.56
CA VAL A 8 21.53 -9.55 23.23
C VAL A 8 22.64 -8.64 22.73
N HIS A 9 23.09 -7.70 23.54
CA HIS A 9 24.35 -6.98 23.33
C HIS A 9 25.52 -7.92 23.70
N SER A 10 25.94 -8.79 22.78
CA SER A 10 27.25 -9.46 22.89
C SER A 10 28.26 -8.70 22.05
N CYS A 11 29.01 -7.79 22.69
CA CYS A 11 30.17 -7.15 22.09
C CYS A 11 31.33 -8.14 22.05
N GLY A 12 31.55 -8.78 20.90
CA GLY A 12 32.78 -9.52 20.57
C GLY A 12 33.67 -8.68 19.65
N PRO A 13 35.00 -8.86 19.66
CA PRO A 13 35.91 -8.05 18.85
C PRO A 13 35.72 -8.39 17.36
N LEU A 14 35.26 -7.40 16.58
CA LEU A 14 35.12 -7.50 15.14
C LEU A 14 36.51 -7.57 14.48
N SER A 15 36.76 -8.67 13.78
CA SER A 15 37.85 -8.83 12.82
C SER A 15 37.72 -7.77 11.72
N ALA A 16 38.84 -7.13 11.41
CA ALA A 16 38.95 -6.08 10.40
C ALA A 16 38.50 -6.60 9.02
N GLY A 17 37.42 -6.03 8.48
CA GLY A 17 37.04 -6.28 7.08
C GLY A 17 35.55 -6.27 6.75
N GLN A 18 34.73 -5.40 7.34
CA GLN A 18 33.48 -4.89 6.73
C GLN A 18 32.96 -3.74 7.57
N SER A 19 33.19 -2.51 7.10
CA SER A 19 32.63 -1.30 7.69
C SER A 19 31.14 -1.23 7.35
N VAL A 20 30.29 -1.89 8.15
CA VAL A 20 28.85 -1.63 8.12
C VAL A 20 28.65 -0.26 8.77
N ARG A 21 28.84 0.77 7.95
CA ARG A 21 28.63 2.16 8.29
C ARG A 21 27.12 2.37 8.43
N LEU A 22 26.54 1.95 9.55
CA LEU A 22 25.23 2.43 10.02
C LEU A 22 25.41 3.91 10.39
N MET A 23 25.58 4.76 9.38
CA MET A 23 25.34 6.20 9.55
C MET A 23 23.87 6.32 9.85
N TYR A 24 23.55 6.64 11.09
CA TYR A 24 22.22 6.99 11.56
C TYR A 24 21.73 8.19 10.74
N TYR A 25 21.16 7.94 9.57
CA TYR A 25 20.49 8.96 8.78
C TYR A 25 19.28 9.35 9.61
N SER A 26 19.29 10.56 10.18
CA SER A 26 18.03 11.19 10.54
C SER A 26 17.22 11.16 9.25
N ALA A 27 16.12 10.40 9.23
CA ALA A 27 15.23 10.31 8.09
C ALA A 27 14.52 11.66 7.91
N GLN A 28 15.27 12.69 7.51
CA GLN A 28 14.70 13.93 7.03
C GLN A 28 14.19 13.60 5.64
N ILE A 29 12.87 13.44 5.55
CA ILE A 29 12.20 13.03 4.32
C ILE A 29 12.10 14.27 3.43
N PRO A 30 12.65 14.25 2.21
CA PRO A 30 12.53 15.36 1.28
C PRO A 30 11.06 15.72 1.03
N ALA A 31 10.75 17.01 0.98
CA ALA A 31 9.37 17.47 0.78
C ALA A 31 8.76 16.96 -0.53
N ASP A 32 9.55 16.82 -1.60
CA ASP A 32 9.09 16.27 -2.87
C ASP A 32 8.72 14.79 -2.78
N LEU A 33 9.37 14.03 -1.88
CA LEU A 33 9.03 12.65 -1.60
C LEU A 33 7.73 12.56 -0.81
N VAL A 34 7.53 13.44 0.18
CA VAL A 34 6.26 13.55 0.91
C VAL A 34 5.12 13.86 -0.06
N ASP A 35 5.29 14.83 -0.95
CA ASP A 35 4.29 15.20 -1.96
C ASP A 35 3.93 14.03 -2.89
N LYS A 36 4.92 13.23 -3.30
CA LYS A 36 4.69 12.02 -4.10
C LYS A 36 3.90 10.98 -3.32
N LEU A 37 4.24 10.77 -2.05
CA LEU A 37 3.55 9.82 -1.17
C LEU A 37 2.10 10.24 -0.92
N GLU A 38 1.84 11.52 -0.67
CA GLU A 38 0.48 12.06 -0.52
C GLU A 38 -0.37 11.79 -1.76
N ARG A 39 0.20 12.04 -2.93
CA ARG A 39 -0.51 11.88 -4.20
C ARG A 39 -0.81 10.42 -4.53
N LEU A 40 0.09 9.50 -4.18
CA LEU A 40 -0.09 8.07 -4.42
C LEU A 40 -1.02 7.42 -3.38
N ALA A 41 -0.88 7.79 -2.11
CA ALA A 41 -1.68 7.24 -1.03
C ALA A 41 -3.06 7.92 -0.88
N LEU A 42 -3.26 9.06 -1.54
CA LEU A 42 -4.41 9.94 -1.35
C LEU A 42 -4.58 10.38 0.12
N LEU A 43 -3.45 10.56 0.81
CA LEU A 43 -3.36 10.99 2.21
C LEU A 43 -2.77 12.40 2.31
N ASP A 44 -3.03 13.08 3.43
CA ASP A 44 -2.37 14.35 3.80
C ASP A 44 -1.33 14.06 4.90
N PHE A 45 -0.05 14.17 4.54
CA PHE A 45 1.09 13.97 5.42
C PHE A 45 1.69 15.28 5.92
N ARG A 46 1.29 16.44 5.38
CA ARG A 46 1.80 17.79 5.71
C ARG A 46 1.43 18.29 7.11
N THR A 47 0.90 17.42 7.97
CA THR A 47 0.81 17.69 9.40
C THR A 47 2.12 17.35 10.10
N LYS A 48 2.53 18.14 11.11
CA LYS A 48 3.74 17.86 11.90
C LYS A 48 3.71 16.45 12.50
N GLN A 49 2.54 15.99 12.93
CA GLN A 49 2.37 14.64 13.48
C GLN A 49 2.49 13.55 12.41
N GLY A 50 1.98 13.78 11.20
CA GLY A 50 2.09 12.86 10.06
C GLY A 50 3.54 12.61 9.67
N LEU A 51 4.34 13.68 9.54
CA LEU A 51 5.77 13.57 9.28
C LEU A 51 6.50 12.81 10.38
N VAL A 52 6.28 13.16 11.65
CA VAL A 52 6.92 12.45 12.79
C VAL A 52 6.54 10.96 12.82
N CYS A 53 5.29 10.63 12.46
CA CYS A 53 4.84 9.24 12.37
C CYS A 53 5.57 8.50 11.24
N LEU A 54 5.66 9.11 10.05
CA LEU A 54 6.32 8.55 8.88
C LEU A 54 7.82 8.30 9.15
N GLU A 55 8.52 9.26 9.76
CA GLU A 55 9.94 9.11 10.13
C GLU A 55 10.17 7.97 11.12
N LYS A 56 9.26 7.79 12.09
CA LYS A 56 9.32 6.69 13.05
C LYS A 56 9.07 5.34 12.39
N ALA A 57 8.12 5.27 11.45
CA ALA A 57 7.82 4.05 10.71
C ALA A 57 9.00 3.61 9.84
N ILE A 58 9.65 4.55 9.14
CA ILE A 58 10.86 4.27 8.35
C ILE A 58 11.97 3.73 9.25
N ARG A 59 12.26 4.41 10.38
CA ARG A 59 13.28 3.94 11.34
C ARG A 59 12.98 2.55 11.89
N HIS A 60 11.70 2.20 12.05
CA HIS A 60 11.33 0.87 12.49
C HIS A 60 11.56 -0.17 11.38
N ALA A 61 11.22 0.14 10.13
CA ALA A 61 11.47 -0.73 8.98
C ALA A 61 12.96 -0.93 8.69
N ASP A 62 13.80 0.09 8.91
CA ASP A 62 15.26 0.01 8.73
C ASP A 62 15.90 -1.09 9.60
N GLN A 63 15.25 -1.52 10.69
CA GLN A 63 15.70 -2.63 11.53
C GLN A 63 15.70 -3.97 10.78
N LEU A 64 14.97 -4.09 9.67
CA LEU A 64 14.96 -5.28 8.83
C LEU A 64 16.18 -5.37 7.91
N LEU A 65 16.88 -4.25 7.66
CA LEU A 65 18.05 -4.20 6.76
C LEU A 65 19.27 -4.95 7.31
N VAL A 66 19.33 -5.21 8.62
CA VAL A 66 20.42 -5.98 9.23
C VAL A 66 20.20 -7.49 9.19
N VAL A 67 19.01 -7.93 8.75
CA VAL A 67 18.67 -9.36 8.63
C VAL A 67 19.20 -9.87 7.30
N ASP A 68 20.04 -10.92 7.33
CA ASP A 68 20.52 -11.58 6.11
C ASP A 68 19.41 -12.46 5.51
N THR A 69 18.92 -12.05 4.34
CA THR A 69 17.91 -12.76 3.56
C THR A 69 18.46 -13.29 2.22
N SER A 70 19.79 -13.30 2.03
CA SER A 70 20.43 -13.66 0.75
C SER A 70 20.12 -15.07 0.25
N ALA A 71 19.81 -16.00 1.16
CA ALA A 71 19.47 -17.40 0.85
C ALA A 71 18.01 -17.75 1.17
N VAL A 72 17.15 -16.75 1.33
CA VAL A 72 15.73 -16.93 1.68
C VAL A 72 14.86 -16.46 0.52
N GLU A 73 14.06 -17.37 -0.05
CA GLU A 73 13.03 -17.01 -1.01
C GLU A 73 11.92 -16.19 -0.32
N PRO A 74 11.46 -15.07 -0.92
CA PRO A 74 10.34 -14.32 -0.38
C PRO A 74 9.07 -15.18 -0.27
N MET A 75 8.37 -15.06 0.85
CA MET A 75 7.10 -15.77 1.07
C MET A 75 5.95 -15.00 0.40
N ASP A 76 5.26 -15.64 -0.54
CA ASP A 76 4.13 -15.05 -1.26
C ASP A 76 2.81 -15.28 -0.49
N SER A 77 2.68 -16.44 0.17
CA SER A 77 1.57 -16.73 1.05
C SER A 77 2.01 -17.63 2.20
N VAL A 78 1.23 -17.74 3.26
CA VAL A 78 1.51 -18.74 4.32
C VAL A 78 1.07 -20.15 3.88
N LEU A 79 0.35 -20.27 2.76
CA LEU A 79 -0.31 -21.48 2.28
C LEU A 79 0.30 -22.01 0.97
N GLU A 80 1.61 -21.88 0.78
CA GLU A 80 2.30 -22.25 -0.48
C GLU A 80 2.18 -23.73 -0.81
N ASP A 81 1.99 -24.59 0.19
CA ASP A 81 1.79 -26.04 0.03
C ASP A 81 0.38 -26.42 -0.42
N ARG A 82 -0.49 -25.46 -0.73
CA ARG A 82 -1.90 -25.70 -1.08
C ARG A 82 -2.17 -25.31 -2.52
N ALA A 83 -3.00 -26.11 -3.18
CA ALA A 83 -3.52 -25.75 -4.49
C ALA A 83 -4.37 -24.46 -4.39
N LEU A 84 -4.28 -23.61 -5.42
CA LEU A 84 -5.13 -22.43 -5.54
C LEU A 84 -6.58 -22.87 -5.72
N ASN A 85 -7.47 -22.31 -4.89
CA ASN A 85 -8.90 -22.53 -5.04
C ASN A 85 -9.41 -21.71 -6.22
N LEU A 86 -9.87 -22.40 -7.26
CA LEU A 86 -10.55 -21.76 -8.38
C LEU A 86 -12.04 -21.68 -8.08
N ARG A 87 -12.65 -20.55 -8.45
CA ARG A 87 -14.11 -20.41 -8.46
C ARG A 87 -14.64 -21.04 -9.74
N ASP A 88 -15.71 -21.82 -9.65
CA ASP A 88 -16.41 -22.33 -10.83
C ASP A 88 -16.89 -21.18 -11.72
N ASP A 89 -16.85 -21.39 -13.03
CA ASP A 89 -17.37 -20.45 -14.02
C ASP A 89 -18.89 -20.55 -14.12
N THR A 90 -19.56 -20.29 -13.00
CA THR A 90 -21.02 -20.25 -12.90
C THR A 90 -21.45 -18.82 -12.60
N ALA A 91 -22.46 -18.35 -13.34
CA ALA A 91 -23.09 -17.06 -13.09
C ALA A 91 -23.81 -17.10 -11.74
N MET A 92 -23.54 -16.10 -10.90
CA MET A 92 -24.28 -15.89 -9.66
C MET A 92 -25.45 -14.94 -9.91
N GLU A 93 -26.48 -15.03 -9.07
CA GLU A 93 -27.67 -14.18 -9.15
C GLU A 93 -27.28 -12.68 -9.11
N GLY A 94 -27.84 -11.91 -10.04
CA GLY A 94 -27.64 -10.47 -10.15
C GLY A 94 -28.72 -9.68 -9.41
N ASP A 95 -28.96 -8.44 -9.82
CA ASP A 95 -30.05 -7.57 -9.31
C ASP A 95 -29.93 -7.10 -7.85
N CYS A 96 -28.70 -6.89 -7.37
CA CYS A 96 -28.42 -6.32 -6.04
C CYS A 96 -28.18 -4.80 -6.07
N ALA A 97 -28.61 -4.10 -7.12
CA ALA A 97 -28.34 -2.68 -7.32
C ALA A 97 -28.83 -1.82 -6.14
N GLU A 98 -30.04 -2.09 -5.64
CA GLU A 98 -30.60 -1.38 -4.49
C GLU A 98 -29.73 -1.56 -3.22
N GLU A 99 -29.28 -2.78 -2.95
CA GLU A 99 -28.45 -3.08 -1.78
C GLU A 99 -27.05 -2.45 -1.89
N LEU A 100 -26.45 -2.48 -3.08
CA LEU A 100 -25.14 -1.88 -3.35
C LEU A 100 -25.18 -0.35 -3.23
N LEU A 101 -26.25 0.29 -3.72
CA LEU A 101 -26.36 1.75 -3.75
C LEU A 101 -26.77 2.34 -2.40
N ARG A 102 -27.38 1.55 -1.50
CA ARG A 102 -27.92 2.03 -0.22
C ARG A 102 -26.93 2.79 0.67
N LEU A 103 -25.64 2.42 0.64
CA LEU A 103 -24.60 3.06 1.46
C LEU A 103 -23.90 4.25 0.78
N SER A 104 -24.31 4.57 -0.44
CA SER A 104 -23.71 5.64 -1.23
C SER A 104 -24.10 7.00 -0.68
N LYS A 105 -23.12 7.92 -0.63
CA LYS A 105 -23.38 9.31 -0.23
C LYS A 105 -24.22 10.07 -1.26
N ASN A 106 -23.97 9.83 -2.55
CA ASN A 106 -24.67 10.44 -3.66
C ASN A 106 -24.88 9.40 -4.76
N ILE A 107 -26.08 9.37 -5.31
CA ILE A 107 -26.45 8.53 -6.46
C ILE A 107 -27.20 9.39 -7.47
N VAL A 108 -27.02 9.10 -8.75
CA VAL A 108 -27.81 9.68 -9.85
C VAL A 108 -28.11 8.56 -10.83
N GLU A 109 -29.38 8.31 -11.12
CA GLU A 109 -29.83 7.30 -12.10
C GLU A 109 -29.17 5.93 -11.92
N GLU A 110 -29.08 5.46 -10.67
CA GLU A 110 -28.45 4.17 -10.30
C GLU A 110 -26.91 4.12 -10.44
N TYR A 111 -26.26 5.26 -10.62
CA TYR A 111 -24.80 5.38 -10.63
C TYR A 111 -24.25 6.02 -9.36
N PHE A 112 -23.07 5.55 -8.93
CA PHE A 112 -22.27 6.24 -7.92
C PHE A 112 -21.74 7.57 -8.46
N VAL A 113 -21.91 8.65 -7.71
CA VAL A 113 -21.43 9.97 -8.12
C VAL A 113 -20.20 10.38 -7.30
N ALA A 114 -19.08 10.53 -8.00
CA ALA A 114 -17.88 11.15 -7.45
C ALA A 114 -17.90 12.67 -7.69
N PRO A 115 -17.50 13.50 -6.71
CA PRO A 115 -17.34 14.93 -6.93
C PRO A 115 -16.34 15.23 -8.06
N PRO A 116 -16.54 16.30 -8.84
CA PRO A 116 -15.57 16.74 -9.83
C PRO A 116 -14.34 17.33 -9.12
N GLY A 117 -13.35 16.48 -8.81
CA GLY A 117 -12.11 16.90 -8.16
C GLY A 117 -11.14 15.75 -7.86
N LYS A 118 -9.83 16.02 -7.98
CA LYS A 118 -8.61 15.18 -7.78
C LYS A 118 -8.55 13.77 -8.40
N ILE A 119 -9.64 13.02 -8.48
CA ILE A 119 -9.71 11.67 -9.06
C ILE A 119 -9.62 11.71 -10.61
N VAL A 120 -10.01 12.83 -11.22
CA VAL A 120 -10.06 13.01 -12.68
C VAL A 120 -8.69 12.81 -13.36
N HIS A 121 -7.56 12.96 -12.66
CA HIS A 121 -6.24 12.74 -13.26
C HIS A 121 -5.81 11.26 -13.30
N LEU A 122 -6.51 10.37 -12.59
CA LEU A 122 -6.19 8.93 -12.53
C LEU A 122 -7.13 8.07 -13.39
N ILE A 123 -8.34 8.55 -13.67
CA ILE A 123 -9.31 7.83 -14.49
C ILE A 123 -9.43 8.55 -15.83
N SER A 124 -8.74 8.04 -16.86
CA SER A 124 -9.08 8.36 -18.25
C SER A 124 -10.43 7.72 -18.55
N VAL A 125 -11.53 8.41 -18.24
CA VAL A 125 -12.86 8.01 -18.69
C VAL A 125 -12.83 8.08 -20.21
N ARG A 126 -12.71 6.92 -20.87
CA ARG A 126 -13.06 6.82 -22.28
C ARG A 126 -14.57 7.02 -22.33
N THR A 127 -15.01 8.25 -22.59
CA THR A 127 -16.41 8.50 -22.90
C THR A 127 -16.69 7.73 -24.18
N SER A 128 -17.34 6.57 -24.06
CA SER A 128 -17.83 5.81 -25.20
C SER A 128 -18.69 6.74 -26.03
N GLN A 129 -18.21 7.10 -27.22
CA GLN A 129 -19.03 7.77 -28.22
C GLN A 129 -20.20 6.84 -28.53
N GLU A 130 -21.40 7.40 -28.44
CA GLU A 130 -22.66 6.80 -28.82
C GLU A 130 -22.61 6.42 -30.31
N ALA A 131 -22.44 5.12 -30.57
CA ALA A 131 -22.53 4.57 -31.91
C ALA A 131 -24.00 4.61 -32.34
N SER A 132 -24.35 5.66 -33.08
CA SER A 132 -25.63 5.81 -33.75
C SER A 132 -25.74 4.75 -34.85
N LEU A 133 -26.66 3.80 -34.69
CA LEU A 133 -27.08 2.85 -35.72
C LEU A 133 -27.89 3.58 -36.81
N PRO A 134 -27.64 3.35 -38.11
CA PRO A 134 -28.62 3.65 -39.13
C PRO A 134 -29.60 2.48 -39.33
N HIS A 135 -30.85 2.85 -39.57
CA HIS A 135 -32.00 1.99 -39.88
C HIS A 135 -31.82 1.12 -41.13
#